data_AF-A0A7C7M589-F1
#
_entry.id   AF-A0A7C7M589-F1
#
_cell.length_a   1.000
_cell.length_b   1.000
_cell.length_c   1.000
_cell.angle_alpha   90.00
_cell.angle_beta   90.00
_cell.angle_gamma   90.00
#
_symmetry.space_group_name_H-M   'P 1'
#
loop_
_entity.id
_entity.type
_entity.pdbx_description
1 polymer ?
#
loop_
_entity_poly.entity_id
_entity_poly.type
_entity_poly.pdbx_seq_one_letter_code
_entity_poly.pdbx_strand_id
1 'polypeptide(L)'
;MPLAILNVTYPLVPEEITRFCASKRSVLIVEEGQPAFLEQAIESILRKGDIQTVVFGKDVLPMAGEYVAEVLLKGIATFLENNAPSITADHRGEIVTRIDDLKSSASTQLGAPVPPRPPTFCTGCPERPVFTAIKLVQRELGNVHIAADIGCHTFSTLAPFNLGNSVLGYGLGLASSAAVNPAIRRPDSRVELPQRQQCLDFHGWSVLLAISS
;
A
#
# COMPACT_ATOMS: atom_id res chain seq x y z
N MET A 1 -15.91 -1.76 24.13
CA MET A 1 -16.65 -1.65 22.85
C MET A 1 -16.46 -2.96 22.09
N PRO A 2 -17.53 -3.68 21.68
CA PRO A 2 -17.40 -4.91 20.90
C PRO A 2 -16.82 -4.62 19.51
N LEU A 3 -15.91 -5.46 19.04
CA LEU A 3 -15.29 -5.36 17.71
C LEU A 3 -15.63 -6.63 16.91
N ALA A 4 -15.93 -6.45 15.62
CA ALA A 4 -16.03 -7.53 14.65
C ALA A 4 -14.84 -7.41 13.69
N ILE A 5 -14.03 -8.47 13.59
CA ILE A 5 -12.90 -8.53 12.67
C ILE A 5 -13.31 -9.45 11.52
N LEU A 6 -13.43 -8.88 10.32
CA LEU A 6 -13.74 -9.63 9.11
C LEU A 6 -12.46 -10.29 8.60
N ASN A 7 -12.31 -11.60 8.82
CA ASN A 7 -11.16 -12.36 8.32
C ASN A 7 -11.16 -12.49 6.79
N VAL A 8 -12.35 -12.41 6.19
CA VAL A 8 -12.57 -12.44 4.74
C VAL A 8 -13.56 -11.32 4.42
N THR A 9 -13.17 -10.42 3.52
CA THR A 9 -14.01 -9.29 3.08
C THR A 9 -14.85 -9.62 1.85
N TYR A 10 -14.55 -10.73 1.17
CA TYR A 10 -15.36 -11.24 0.07
C TYR A 10 -15.29 -12.77 -0.07
N PRO A 11 -16.43 -13.49 -0.10
CA PRO A 11 -17.78 -12.98 0.17
C PRO A 11 -17.99 -12.67 1.66
N LEU A 12 -18.90 -11.72 1.97
CA LEU A 12 -19.36 -11.50 3.34
C LEU A 12 -20.28 -12.63 3.80
N VAL A 13 -20.31 -12.90 5.11
CA VAL A 13 -21.19 -13.90 5.74
C VAL A 13 -22.37 -13.18 6.42
N PRO A 14 -23.57 -13.14 5.81
CA PRO A 14 -24.70 -12.35 6.32
C PRO A 14 -25.11 -12.72 7.74
N GLU A 15 -25.03 -13.99 8.11
CA GLU A 15 -25.42 -14.50 9.44
C GLU A 15 -24.50 -13.98 10.55
N GLU A 16 -23.22 -13.75 10.24
CA GLU A 16 -22.26 -13.17 11.20
C GLU A 16 -22.51 -11.67 11.38
N ILE A 17 -22.70 -10.95 10.27
CA ILE A 17 -22.98 -9.51 10.27
C ILE A 17 -24.29 -9.21 10.99
N THR A 18 -25.37 -9.91 10.65
CA THR A 18 -26.69 -9.74 11.27
C THR A 18 -26.64 -10.04 12.76
N ARG A 19 -26.03 -11.16 13.16
CA ARG A 19 -25.86 -11.53 14.57
C ARG A 19 -25.07 -10.48 15.36
N PHE A 20 -24.00 -9.94 14.78
CA PHE A 20 -23.24 -8.88 15.44
C PHE A 20 -24.07 -7.60 15.56
N CYS A 21 -24.76 -7.17 14.50
CA CYS A 21 -25.46 -5.90 14.48
C CYS A 21 -26.77 -5.90 15.26
N ALA A 22 -27.51 -7.02 15.33
CA ALA A 22 -28.88 -7.08 15.86
C ALA A 22 -29.09 -6.39 17.24
N SER A 23 -28.10 -6.45 18.14
CA SER A 23 -28.18 -5.85 19.47
C SER A 23 -27.57 -4.44 19.57
N LYS A 24 -27.20 -3.82 18.46
CA LYS A 24 -26.46 -2.55 18.41
C LYS A 24 -27.33 -1.42 17.86
N ARG A 25 -27.24 -0.25 18.47
CA ARG A 25 -27.87 0.98 17.98
C ARG A 25 -27.18 1.49 16.71
N SER A 26 -25.85 1.48 16.73
CA SER A 26 -25.00 1.94 15.64
C SER A 26 -23.74 1.09 15.52
N VAL A 27 -23.18 1.02 14.32
CA VAL A 27 -21.89 0.40 14.01
C VAL A 27 -21.06 1.30 13.12
N LEU A 28 -19.74 1.32 13.33
CA LEU A 28 -18.79 2.01 12.48
C LEU A 28 -18.03 0.99 11.62
N ILE A 29 -18.05 1.18 10.31
CA ILE A 29 -17.30 0.38 9.34
C ILE A 29 -15.98 1.08 9.07
N VAL A 30 -14.89 0.39 9.39
CA VAL A 30 -13.54 0.85 9.09
C VAL A 30 -13.08 0.14 7.81
N GLU A 31 -13.22 0.84 6.70
CA GLU A 31 -12.88 0.36 5.35
C GLU A 31 -11.96 1.38 4.68
N GLU A 32 -10.83 0.94 4.15
CA GLU A 32 -9.99 1.77 3.28
C GLU A 32 -10.37 1.53 1.81
N GLY A 33 -10.40 2.59 1.00
CA GLY A 33 -10.71 2.52 -0.43
C GLY A 33 -12.00 3.24 -0.84
N GLN A 34 -12.19 3.29 -2.16
CA GLN A 34 -13.31 3.93 -2.85
C GLN A 34 -13.77 3.03 -4.01
N PRO A 35 -15.09 2.80 -4.20
CA PRO A 35 -16.22 3.24 -3.37
C PRO A 35 -16.35 2.46 -2.04
N ALA A 36 -17.35 2.83 -1.23
CA ALA A 36 -17.58 2.29 0.11
C ALA A 36 -18.24 0.88 0.09
N PHE A 37 -17.56 -0.12 -0.47
CA PHE A 37 -18.17 -1.41 -0.82
C PHE A 37 -18.71 -2.19 0.39
N LEU A 38 -17.93 -2.29 1.48
CA LEU A 38 -18.32 -3.01 2.68
C LEU A 38 -19.45 -2.29 3.43
N GLU A 39 -19.38 -0.97 3.51
CA GLU A 39 -20.44 -0.15 4.09
C GLU A 39 -21.77 -0.42 3.37
N GLN A 40 -21.80 -0.28 2.04
CA GLN A 40 -23.00 -0.52 1.22
C GLN A 40 -23.49 -1.97 1.29
N ALA A 41 -22.58 -2.95 1.29
CA ALA A 41 -22.93 -4.35 1.37
C ALA A 41 -23.56 -4.71 2.73
N ILE A 42 -22.97 -4.20 3.83
CA ILE A 42 -23.48 -4.40 5.19
C ILE A 42 -24.84 -3.72 5.34
N GLU A 43 -25.01 -2.48 4.86
CA GLU A 43 -26.31 -1.81 4.84
C GLU A 43 -27.38 -2.66 4.13
N SER A 44 -27.05 -3.22 2.96
CA SER A 44 -27.96 -4.10 2.21
C SER A 44 -28.33 -5.35 3.00
N ILE A 45 -27.35 -6.00 3.66
CA ILE A 45 -27.56 -7.18 4.51
C ILE A 45 -28.50 -6.84 5.68
N LEU A 46 -28.24 -5.74 6.39
CA LEU A 46 -29.05 -5.32 7.53
C LEU A 46 -30.48 -4.98 7.13
N ARG A 47 -30.67 -4.27 6.00
CA ARG A 47 -32.01 -3.93 5.50
C ARG A 47 -32.80 -5.17 5.06
N LYS A 48 -32.16 -6.15 4.43
CA LYS A 48 -32.80 -7.42 4.08
C LYS A 48 -33.17 -8.27 5.30
N GLY A 49 -32.38 -8.17 6.37
CA GLY A 49 -32.64 -8.84 7.65
C GLY A 49 -33.57 -8.07 8.59
N ASP A 50 -34.14 -6.94 8.15
CA ASP A 50 -34.95 -6.02 8.97
C ASP A 50 -34.25 -5.56 10.28
N ILE A 51 -32.93 -5.37 10.22
CA ILE A 51 -32.13 -4.90 11.35
C ILE A 51 -31.98 -3.39 11.29
N GLN A 52 -32.40 -2.71 12.36
CA GLN A 52 -32.47 -1.24 12.43
C GLN A 52 -31.18 -0.56 12.90
N THR A 53 -30.09 -1.31 13.08
CA THR A 53 -28.77 -0.76 13.40
C THR A 53 -28.32 0.24 12.34
N VAL A 54 -27.93 1.44 12.77
CA VAL A 54 -27.45 2.48 11.87
C VAL A 54 -25.97 2.23 11.54
N VAL A 55 -25.63 2.25 10.26
CA VAL A 55 -24.26 2.06 9.77
C VAL A 55 -23.62 3.43 9.56
N PHE A 56 -22.39 3.56 10.03
CA PHE A 56 -21.51 4.71 9.84
C PHE A 56 -20.22 4.19 9.20
N GLY A 57 -19.50 5.05 8.49
CA GLY A 57 -18.22 4.72 7.85
C GLY A 57 -17.64 5.97 7.21
N LYS A 58 -17.88 6.17 5.91
CA LYS A 58 -17.31 7.27 5.13
C LYS A 58 -17.86 8.67 5.48
N ASP A 59 -18.89 8.74 6.30
CA ASP A 59 -19.43 9.98 6.84
C ASP A 59 -18.56 10.56 7.98
N VAL A 60 -17.81 9.70 8.67
CA VAL A 60 -16.85 10.10 9.74
C VAL A 60 -15.40 9.74 9.42
N LEU A 61 -15.16 8.90 8.41
CA LEU A 61 -13.84 8.53 7.92
C LEU A 61 -13.67 8.99 6.45
N PRO A 62 -12.49 9.45 6.03
CA PRO A 62 -12.31 9.94 4.68
C PRO A 62 -12.46 8.83 3.62
N MET A 63 -12.97 9.19 2.44
CA MET A 63 -13.11 8.27 1.31
C MET A 63 -11.77 7.95 0.63
N ALA A 64 -10.83 8.89 0.66
CA ALA A 64 -9.52 8.78 0.02
C ALA A 64 -8.39 9.04 1.02
N GLY A 65 -7.21 8.52 0.70
CA GLY A 65 -6.03 8.57 1.56
C GLY A 65 -5.90 7.35 2.48
N GLU A 66 -4.80 7.30 3.21
CA GLU A 66 -4.45 6.18 4.08
C GLU A 66 -5.05 6.34 5.47
N TYR A 67 -5.53 5.23 6.04
CA TYR A 67 -6.06 5.19 7.40
C TYR A 67 -4.93 5.07 8.42
N VAL A 68 -4.14 6.14 8.53
CA VAL A 68 -3.15 6.32 9.59
C VAL A 68 -3.84 6.50 10.95
N ALA A 69 -3.10 6.27 12.04
CA ALA A 69 -3.63 6.33 13.40
C ALA A 69 -4.38 7.64 13.72
N GLU A 70 -3.88 8.78 13.26
CA GLU A 70 -4.54 10.09 13.43
C GLU A 70 -5.95 10.11 12.80
N VAL A 71 -6.09 9.61 11.58
CA VAL A 71 -7.36 9.59 10.84
C VAL A 71 -8.37 8.69 11.56
N LEU A 72 -7.94 7.49 11.95
CA LEU A 72 -8.80 6.54 12.67
C LEU A 72 -9.23 7.08 14.04
N LEU A 73 -8.31 7.64 14.81
CA LEU A 73 -8.63 8.18 16.14
C LEU A 73 -9.61 9.35 16.07
N LYS A 74 -9.42 10.28 15.12
CA LYS A 74 -10.35 11.40 14.91
C LYS A 74 -11.73 10.88 14.47
N GLY A 75 -11.81 9.96 13.51
CA GLY A 75 -13.08 9.39 13.06
C GLY A 75 -13.82 8.59 14.14
N ILE A 76 -13.11 7.76 14.92
CA ILE A 76 -13.68 7.02 16.06
C ILE A 76 -14.18 7.99 17.14
N ALA A 77 -13.43 9.05 17.45
CA ALA A 77 -13.85 10.07 18.40
C ALA A 77 -15.16 10.74 17.95
N THR A 78 -15.23 11.19 16.69
CA THR A 78 -16.45 11.77 16.10
C THR A 78 -17.62 10.80 16.13
N PHE A 79 -17.41 9.53 15.79
CA PHE A 79 -18.45 8.50 15.86
C PHE A 79 -18.99 8.33 17.29
N LEU A 80 -18.11 8.23 18.29
CA LEU A 80 -18.49 8.05 19.69
C LEU A 80 -19.21 9.27 20.25
N GLU A 81 -18.76 10.49 19.95
CA GLU A 81 -19.42 11.72 20.38
C GLU A 81 -20.85 11.83 19.83
N ASN A 82 -21.04 11.43 18.58
CA ASN A 82 -22.35 11.49 17.92
C ASN A 82 -23.28 10.36 18.38
N ASN A 83 -22.73 9.18 18.73
CA ASN A 83 -23.53 7.98 18.91
C ASN A 83 -23.61 7.43 20.35
N ALA A 84 -22.70 7.85 21.22
CA ALA A 84 -22.62 7.45 22.62
C ALA A 84 -22.10 8.61 23.49
N PRO A 85 -22.79 9.76 23.51
CA PRO A 85 -22.30 10.97 24.18
C PRO A 85 -22.11 10.80 25.69
N SER A 86 -22.80 9.86 26.32
CA SER A 86 -22.59 9.52 27.74
C SER A 86 -21.20 8.94 28.03
N ILE A 87 -20.55 8.31 27.05
CA ILE A 87 -19.19 7.77 27.19
C ILE A 87 -18.16 8.90 27.01
N THR A 88 -18.46 9.90 26.18
CA THR A 88 -17.55 10.99 25.84
C THR A 88 -17.85 12.29 26.58
N ALA A 89 -18.82 12.31 27.50
CA ALA A 89 -19.33 13.54 28.12
C ALA A 89 -18.23 14.37 28.76
N ASP A 90 -17.33 13.72 29.51
CA ASP A 90 -16.25 14.37 30.25
C ASP A 90 -15.00 14.63 29.41
N HIS A 91 -14.92 14.03 28.20
CA HIS A 91 -13.72 13.96 27.37
C HIS A 91 -13.96 14.41 25.93
N ARG A 92 -15.05 15.15 25.68
CA ARG A 92 -15.42 15.56 24.32
C ARG A 92 -14.34 16.43 23.70
N GLY A 93 -13.90 16.11 22.49
CA GLY A 93 -12.82 16.80 21.80
C GLY A 93 -11.43 16.60 22.41
N GLU A 94 -11.28 15.96 23.58
CA GLU A 94 -9.99 15.79 24.25
C GLU A 94 -9.02 14.98 23.39
N ILE A 95 -9.50 13.91 22.75
CA ILE A 95 -8.68 13.07 21.86
C ILE A 95 -8.13 13.89 20.69
N VAL A 96 -8.97 14.72 20.07
CA VAL A 96 -8.57 15.55 18.92
C VAL A 96 -7.53 16.57 19.35
N THR A 97 -7.79 17.30 20.44
CA THR A 97 -6.84 18.26 21.02
C THR A 97 -5.53 17.60 21.38
N ARG A 98 -5.57 16.43 22.03
CA ARG A 98 -4.37 15.69 22.42
C ARG A 98 -3.52 15.26 21.22
N ILE A 99 -4.14 14.83 20.13
CA ILE A 99 -3.42 14.46 18.91
C ILE A 99 -2.71 15.70 18.31
N ASP A 100 -3.41 16.83 18.24
CA ASP A 100 -2.87 18.07 17.68
C ASP A 100 -1.74 18.65 18.57
N ASP A 101 -1.88 18.55 19.89
CA ASP A 101 -0.85 18.93 20.87
C ASP A 101 0.40 18.05 20.76
N LEU A 102 0.22 16.72 20.68
CA LEU A 102 1.33 15.78 20.50
C LEU A 102 2.09 16.04 19.20
N LYS A 103 1.37 16.34 18.11
CA LYS A 103 1.96 16.67 16.81
C LYS A 103 2.76 17.97 16.87
N SER A 104 2.22 18.99 17.53
CA SER A 104 2.88 20.27 17.73
C SER A 104 4.15 20.11 18.60
N SER A 105 4.04 19.40 19.72
CA SER A 105 5.16 19.10 20.61
C SER A 105 6.26 18.31 19.89
N ALA A 106 5.90 17.26 19.15
CA ALA A 106 6.85 16.48 18.36
C ALA A 106 7.55 17.34 17.30
N SER A 107 6.82 18.22 16.61
CA SER A 107 7.40 19.13 15.63
C SER A 107 8.43 20.08 16.26
N THR A 108 8.14 20.62 17.45
CA THR A 108 9.07 21.48 18.19
C THR A 108 10.30 20.70 18.66
N GLN A 109 10.12 19.48 19.18
CA GLN A 109 11.22 18.65 19.69
C GLN A 109 12.15 18.15 18.59
N LEU A 110 11.60 17.80 17.41
CA LEU A 110 12.40 17.31 16.29
C LEU A 110 13.22 18.44 15.63
N GLY A 111 12.71 19.68 15.61
CA GLY A 111 13.41 20.86 15.10
C GLY A 111 13.67 20.88 13.59
N ALA A 112 13.57 19.73 12.92
CA ALA A 112 13.67 19.54 11.48
C ALA A 112 12.86 18.30 11.04
N PRO A 113 12.50 18.18 9.75
CA PRO A 113 11.87 16.97 9.23
C PRO A 113 12.75 15.73 9.44
N VAL A 114 12.10 14.61 9.77
CA VAL A 114 12.78 13.31 9.87
C VAL A 114 13.36 12.94 8.49
N PRO A 115 14.61 12.44 8.41
CA PRO A 115 15.17 11.98 7.15
C PRO A 115 14.25 10.94 6.48
N PRO A 116 14.08 10.99 5.15
CA PRO A 116 13.23 10.05 4.44
C PRO A 116 13.72 8.62 4.67
N ARG A 117 12.78 7.70 4.89
CA ARG A 117 13.04 6.26 4.96
C ARG A 117 12.60 5.61 3.66
N PRO A 118 13.41 5.67 2.58
CA PRO A 118 13.06 4.98 1.35
C PRO A 118 12.88 3.48 1.63
N PRO A 119 11.95 2.82 0.93
CA PRO A 119 11.81 1.37 1.01
C PRO A 119 13.14 0.67 0.76
N THR A 120 13.48 -0.30 1.60
CA THR A 120 14.75 -1.03 1.48
C THR A 120 14.55 -2.51 1.77
N PHE A 121 15.50 -3.33 1.32
CA PHE A 121 15.49 -4.75 1.57
C PHE A 121 15.70 -5.06 3.06
N CYS A 122 14.91 -5.99 3.59
CA CYS A 122 15.07 -6.51 4.95
C CYS A 122 16.50 -7.03 5.19
N THR A 123 16.93 -7.01 6.45
CA THR A 123 18.15 -7.70 6.87
C THR A 123 18.03 -9.19 6.53
N GLY A 124 18.99 -9.72 5.77
CA GLY A 124 18.97 -11.11 5.31
C GLY A 124 18.11 -11.38 4.06
N CYS A 125 17.57 -10.35 3.39
CA CYS A 125 16.83 -10.54 2.14
C CYS A 125 17.72 -11.23 1.08
N PRO A 126 17.26 -12.35 0.49
CA PRO A 126 18.04 -13.13 -0.48
C PRO A 126 18.24 -12.41 -1.82
N GLU A 127 17.51 -11.33 -2.09
CA GLU A 127 17.64 -10.57 -3.33
C GLU A 127 18.87 -9.63 -3.33
N ARG A 128 19.37 -9.24 -2.14
CA ARG A 128 20.55 -8.37 -2.02
C ARG A 128 21.79 -8.93 -2.73
N PRO A 129 22.20 -10.22 -2.54
CA PRO A 129 23.31 -10.79 -3.29
C PRO A 129 23.05 -10.88 -4.80
N VAL A 130 21.80 -11.09 -5.22
CA VAL A 130 21.43 -11.11 -6.65
C VAL A 130 21.67 -9.74 -7.29
N PHE A 131 21.18 -8.66 -6.69
CA PHE A 131 21.43 -7.31 -7.20
C PHE A 131 22.89 -6.90 -7.12
N THR A 132 23.61 -7.37 -6.10
CA THR A 132 25.07 -7.18 -6.03
C THR A 132 25.78 -7.87 -7.18
N ALA A 133 25.43 -9.11 -7.48
CA ALA A 133 25.99 -9.86 -8.60
C ALA A 133 25.72 -9.14 -9.94
N ILE A 134 24.52 -8.58 -10.12
CA ILE A 134 24.20 -7.80 -11.33
C ILE A 134 25.05 -6.53 -11.41
N LYS A 135 25.28 -5.81 -10.30
CA LYS A 135 26.21 -4.66 -10.32
C LYS A 135 27.63 -5.07 -10.67
N LEU A 136 28.08 -6.25 -10.26
CA LEU A 136 29.39 -6.77 -10.65
C LEU A 136 29.43 -7.08 -12.16
N VAL A 137 28.41 -7.77 -12.68
CA VAL A 137 28.29 -8.07 -14.11
C VAL A 137 28.20 -6.80 -14.96
N GLN A 138 27.50 -5.76 -14.51
CA GLN A 138 27.44 -4.46 -15.20
C GLN A 138 28.80 -3.75 -15.31
N ARG A 139 29.79 -4.09 -14.48
CA ARG A 139 31.16 -3.56 -14.64
C ARG A 139 31.86 -4.12 -15.87
N GLU A 140 31.47 -5.32 -16.29
CA GLU A 140 32.05 -6.02 -17.44
C GLU A 140 31.24 -5.79 -18.72
N LEU A 141 29.91 -5.85 -18.61
CA LEU A 141 28.99 -5.78 -19.76
C LEU A 141 28.40 -4.40 -20.01
N GLY A 142 28.67 -3.43 -19.14
CA GLY A 142 28.01 -2.13 -19.15
C GLY A 142 26.57 -2.18 -18.65
N ASN A 143 25.83 -1.09 -18.87
CA ASN A 143 24.45 -0.97 -18.40
C ASN A 143 23.52 -1.92 -19.14
N VAL A 144 22.63 -2.56 -18.38
CA VAL A 144 21.55 -3.43 -18.90
C VAL A 144 20.21 -2.83 -18.55
N HIS A 145 19.22 -3.01 -19.42
CA HIS A 145 17.84 -2.61 -19.11
C HIS A 145 17.22 -3.66 -18.20
N ILE A 146 16.65 -3.22 -17.09
CA ILE A 146 15.98 -4.08 -16.11
C ILE A 146 14.50 -3.72 -16.10
N ALA A 147 13.68 -4.61 -16.63
CA ALA A 147 12.24 -4.55 -16.49
C ALA A 147 11.83 -5.35 -15.25
N ALA A 148 11.08 -4.72 -14.36
CA ALA A 148 10.69 -5.30 -13.09
C ALA A 148 9.18 -5.21 -12.89
N ASP A 149 8.62 -6.28 -12.32
CA ASP A 149 7.28 -6.20 -11.75
C ASP A 149 7.23 -5.33 -10.50
N ILE A 150 6.03 -4.93 -10.07
CA ILE A 150 5.82 -4.39 -8.73
C ILE A 150 6.08 -5.51 -7.70
N GLY A 151 7.07 -5.32 -6.83
CA GLY A 151 7.42 -6.28 -5.77
C GLY A 151 8.61 -5.80 -4.92
N CYS A 152 9.10 -6.64 -4.01
CA CYS A 152 10.26 -6.31 -3.18
C CYS A 152 11.49 -5.97 -4.02
N HIS A 153 11.67 -6.65 -5.16
CA HIS A 153 12.75 -6.42 -6.11
C HIS A 153 12.72 -5.02 -6.73
N THR A 154 11.57 -4.34 -6.77
CA THR A 154 11.48 -2.94 -7.20
C THR A 154 12.33 -2.01 -6.35
N PHE A 155 12.61 -2.35 -5.08
CA PHE A 155 13.47 -1.55 -4.20
C PHE A 155 14.93 -1.50 -4.67
N SER A 156 15.33 -2.35 -5.60
CA SER A 156 16.65 -2.27 -6.24
C SER A 156 16.82 -0.99 -7.07
N THR A 157 15.73 -0.32 -7.48
CA THR A 157 15.77 0.97 -8.19
C THR A 157 16.38 2.09 -7.35
N LEU A 158 16.36 1.94 -6.02
CA LEU A 158 16.85 2.92 -5.07
C LEU A 158 18.32 2.63 -4.70
N ALA A 159 18.96 3.60 -4.04
CA ALA A 159 20.29 3.41 -3.48
C ALA A 159 20.30 2.25 -2.46
N PRO A 160 21.38 1.43 -2.40
CA PRO A 160 22.65 1.59 -3.12
C PRO A 160 22.69 0.93 -4.51
N PHE A 161 21.68 0.15 -4.89
CA PHE A 161 21.74 -0.65 -6.11
C PHE A 161 21.52 0.20 -7.37
N ASN A 162 20.53 1.11 -7.35
CA ASN A 162 20.18 1.92 -8.51
C ASN A 162 20.02 1.05 -9.78
N LEU A 163 19.25 -0.03 -9.66
CA LEU A 163 18.96 -1.04 -10.68
C LEU A 163 17.46 -1.09 -10.95
N GLY A 164 17.05 -0.88 -12.20
CA GLY A 164 15.64 -0.91 -12.59
C GLY A 164 15.32 0.27 -13.51
N ASN A 165 14.66 -0.02 -14.62
CA ASN A 165 14.39 0.94 -15.69
C ASN A 165 12.90 1.12 -15.93
N SER A 166 12.11 0.05 -15.85
CA SER A 166 10.68 0.08 -16.10
C SER A 166 9.92 -0.80 -15.11
N VAL A 167 8.88 -0.22 -14.51
CA VAL A 167 7.93 -0.90 -13.62
C VAL A 167 6.52 -0.50 -14.04
N LEU A 168 5.81 -1.42 -14.71
CA LEU A 168 4.47 -1.15 -15.27
C LEU A 168 3.33 -1.68 -14.41
N GLY A 169 3.59 -2.72 -13.63
CA GLY A 169 2.56 -3.40 -12.84
C GLY A 169 3.10 -4.72 -12.30
N TYR A 170 2.25 -5.43 -11.56
CA TYR A 170 2.52 -6.81 -11.17
C TYR A 170 2.25 -7.74 -12.36
N GLY A 171 3.22 -8.60 -12.72
CA GLY A 171 3.12 -9.55 -13.83
C GLY A 171 3.33 -8.97 -15.23
N LEU A 172 3.85 -7.74 -15.36
CA LEU A 172 4.04 -7.03 -16.64
C LEU A 172 5.52 -6.88 -17.06
N GLY A 173 6.47 -7.41 -16.30
CA GLY A 173 7.92 -7.34 -16.55
C GLY A 173 8.30 -7.81 -17.96
N LEU A 174 8.02 -9.08 -18.27
CA LEU A 174 8.24 -9.67 -19.61
C LEU A 174 7.59 -8.87 -20.73
N ALA A 175 6.35 -8.39 -20.54
CA ALA A 175 5.67 -7.57 -21.54
C ALA A 175 6.40 -6.23 -21.74
N SER A 176 6.84 -5.61 -20.64
CA SER A 176 7.63 -4.38 -20.65
C SER A 176 8.97 -4.59 -21.37
N SER A 177 9.67 -5.68 -21.08
CA SER A 177 10.95 -6.06 -21.70
C SER A 177 10.81 -6.35 -23.20
N ALA A 178 9.80 -7.12 -23.59
CA ALA A 178 9.52 -7.39 -25.01
C ALA A 178 9.23 -6.12 -25.80
N ALA A 179 8.57 -5.13 -25.19
CA ALA A 179 8.28 -3.85 -25.83
C ALA A 179 9.53 -2.98 -26.05
N VAL A 180 10.47 -2.97 -25.09
CA VAL A 180 11.65 -2.10 -25.18
C VAL A 180 12.84 -2.73 -25.91
N ASN A 181 12.95 -4.07 -25.90
CA ASN A 181 14.08 -4.79 -26.46
C ASN A 181 14.38 -4.44 -27.94
N PRO A 182 13.40 -4.27 -28.84
CA PRO A 182 13.67 -3.88 -30.23
C PRO A 182 14.27 -2.48 -30.38
N ALA A 183 13.94 -1.53 -29.51
CA ALA A 183 14.48 -0.17 -29.54
C ALA A 183 15.92 -0.13 -29.01
N ILE A 184 16.18 -0.92 -27.96
CA ILE A 184 17.48 -1.07 -27.30
C ILE A 184 18.50 -1.79 -28.21
N ARG A 185 18.03 -2.71 -29.08
CA ARG A 185 18.87 -3.44 -30.04
C ARG A 185 19.19 -2.69 -31.34
N ARG A 186 18.60 -1.52 -31.60
CA ARG A 186 18.94 -0.77 -32.83
C ARG A 186 20.35 -0.19 -32.68
N PRO A 187 21.30 -0.52 -33.57
CA PRO A 187 22.58 0.17 -33.60
C PRO A 187 22.29 1.64 -33.95
N ASP A 188 22.59 2.55 -33.04
CA ASP A 188 22.70 3.96 -33.41
C ASP A 188 23.88 4.07 -34.37
N SER A 189 23.61 4.45 -35.63
CA SER A 189 24.64 4.57 -36.66
C SER A 189 25.65 5.70 -36.40
N ARG A 190 25.52 6.42 -35.27
CA ARG A 190 26.37 7.55 -34.90
C ARG A 190 27.20 7.34 -33.64
N VAL A 191 27.03 6.23 -32.91
CA VAL A 191 27.78 5.99 -31.67
C VAL A 191 28.22 4.53 -31.60
N GLU A 192 29.53 4.29 -31.70
CA GLU A 192 30.14 3.02 -31.31
C GLU A 192 30.03 2.85 -29.79
N LEU A 193 28.89 2.34 -29.32
CA LEU A 193 28.76 1.85 -27.95
C LEU A 193 29.28 0.41 -27.88
N PRO A 194 30.15 0.08 -26.91
CA PRO A 194 30.56 -1.30 -26.72
C PRO A 194 29.36 -2.10 -26.19
N GLN A 195 29.05 -3.20 -26.90
CA GLN A 195 28.33 -4.37 -26.43
C GLN A 195 26.79 -4.32 -26.35
N ARG A 196 26.21 -5.47 -26.71
CA ARG A 196 24.77 -5.80 -26.73
C ARG A 196 24.09 -5.39 -25.42
N GLN A 197 23.27 -4.35 -25.43
CA GLN A 197 22.38 -4.06 -24.29
C GLN A 197 21.37 -5.20 -24.14
N GLN A 198 21.48 -5.94 -23.04
CA GLN A 198 20.60 -7.06 -22.69
C GLN A 198 19.45 -6.56 -21.80
N CYS A 199 18.28 -7.18 -21.94
CA CYS A 199 17.12 -6.90 -21.11
C CYS A 199 16.98 -8.01 -20.06
N LEU A 200 16.89 -7.64 -18.79
CA LEU A 200 16.67 -8.55 -17.66
C LEU A 200 15.25 -8.38 -17.13
N ASP A 201 14.58 -9.52 -16.88
CA ASP A 201 13.21 -9.57 -16.38
C ASP A 201 13.16 -10.15 -14.96
N PHE A 202 12.53 -9.41 -14.04
CA PHE A 202 12.31 -9.84 -12.66
C PHE A 202 10.81 -10.09 -12.39
N HIS A 203 10.49 -11.36 -12.12
CA HIS A 203 9.13 -11.85 -11.84
C HIS A 203 9.08 -12.61 -10.52
N GLY A 204 8.62 -11.97 -9.44
CA GLY A 204 8.52 -12.63 -8.12
C GLY A 204 9.82 -13.38 -7.75
N TRP A 205 9.74 -14.52 -7.06
CA TRP A 205 10.91 -15.32 -6.64
C TRP A 205 11.82 -15.85 -7.78
N SER A 206 11.56 -15.52 -9.05
CA SER A 206 12.33 -16.00 -10.20
C SER A 206 12.92 -14.84 -11.01
N VAL A 207 14.25 -14.80 -11.12
CA VAL A 207 14.96 -13.96 -12.08
C VAL A 207 15.09 -14.75 -13.38
N LEU A 208 14.47 -14.29 -14.46
CA LEU A 208 14.63 -14.93 -15.76
C LEU A 208 15.64 -14.13 -16.59
N LEU A 209 16.82 -14.70 -16.79
CA LEU A 209 17.85 -14.13 -17.65
C LEU A 209 17.55 -14.53 -19.11
N ALA A 210 16.89 -13.65 -19.88
CA ALA A 210 16.60 -13.91 -21.28
C ALA A 210 17.78 -13.46 -22.18
N ILE A 211 18.78 -14.32 -22.36
CA ILE A 211 19.83 -14.11 -23.36
C ILE A 211 19.31 -14.58 -24.72
N SER A 212 18.84 -13.65 -25.56
CA SER A 212 18.47 -13.97 -26.95
C SER A 212 19.71 -13.94 -27.85
N SER A 213 20.01 -15.09 -28.47
CA SER A 213 21.10 -15.33 -29.43
C SER A 213 21.16 -14.31 -30.56
#